data_AF-A0A5B7TSX2-F1
#
_entry.id   AF-A0A5B7TSX2-F1
#
_cell.length_a   1.000
_cell.length_b   1.000
_cell.length_c   1.000
_cell.angle_alpha   90.00
_cell.angle_beta   90.00
_cell.angle_gamma   90.00
#
_symmetry.space_group_name_H-M   'P 1'
#
loop_
_entity.id
_entity.type
_entity.pdbx_description
1 polymer ?
#
loop_
_entity_poly.entity_id
_entity_poly.type
_entity_poly.pdbx_seq_one_letter_code
_entity_poly.pdbx_strand_id
1 'polypeptide(L)'
;MSISPSTLFHFTNKNALFDILRDNFKLKYCLEKLPNDKDDGKIAVPMVSFCDIKISEITEHIEKYGEYGIGLSKDWANEKKLSPVFYQNLNSEFSTNFRANIKEFLDDKNIDLKHKGTIIDLLRLSKEYEGKLIRKTEEIEKYRFADEREWRFVPKMTLNREIPDFINEEDYNTSDKKQKANDKLKDERLYFNANNIMYLIVKEESEINELINHIRQVKGKNYTMDEVDRLTTRIISCERIINDF
;
A
#
# COMPACT_ATOMS: atom_id res chain seq x y z
N MET A 1 -25.69 10.21 -1.79
CA MET A 1 -24.35 10.29 -2.41
C MET A 1 -23.41 9.50 -1.51
N SER A 2 -22.69 8.48 -1.99
CA SER A 2 -21.77 7.73 -1.12
C SER A 2 -20.60 8.64 -0.76
N ILE A 3 -20.29 8.71 0.53
CA ILE A 3 -19.18 9.52 1.04
C ILE A 3 -17.84 8.88 0.63
N SER A 4 -17.80 7.55 0.59
CA SER A 4 -16.61 6.77 0.23
C SER A 4 -16.55 6.45 -1.27
N PRO A 5 -15.35 6.51 -1.88
CA PRO A 5 -15.08 5.99 -3.23
C PRO A 5 -15.41 4.50 -3.36
N SER A 6 -15.66 4.04 -4.60
CA SER A 6 -15.73 2.62 -4.96
C SER A 6 -14.39 2.05 -5.43
N THR A 7 -13.34 2.86 -5.42
CA THR A 7 -12.01 2.56 -5.96
C THR A 7 -10.93 2.80 -4.91
N LEU A 8 -9.91 1.95 -4.89
CA LEU A 8 -8.66 2.17 -4.16
C LEU A 8 -7.53 2.44 -5.16
N PHE A 9 -6.71 3.46 -4.90
CA PHE A 9 -5.63 3.87 -5.79
C PHE A 9 -4.25 3.50 -5.25
N HIS A 10 -3.37 3.04 -6.13
CA HIS A 10 -1.94 2.89 -5.86
C HIS A 10 -1.15 3.81 -6.78
N PHE A 11 -0.53 4.84 -6.19
CA PHE A 11 0.34 5.78 -6.89
C PHE A 11 1.79 5.33 -6.86
N THR A 12 2.48 5.58 -7.96
CA THR A 12 3.84 5.11 -8.19
C THR A 12 4.51 5.89 -9.32
N ASN A 13 5.68 5.43 -9.77
CA ASN A 13 6.36 5.98 -10.95
C ASN A 13 6.02 5.18 -12.22
N LYS A 14 6.30 5.75 -13.39
CA LYS A 14 6.04 5.12 -14.71
C LYS A 14 6.50 3.67 -14.81
N ASN A 15 7.77 3.40 -14.51
CA ASN A 15 8.34 2.06 -14.63
C ASN A 15 7.64 1.05 -13.72
N ALA A 16 7.34 1.46 -12.48
CA ALA A 16 6.62 0.61 -11.53
C ALA A 16 5.17 0.33 -11.97
N LEU A 17 4.45 1.31 -12.55
CA LEU A 17 3.12 1.07 -13.11
C LEU A 17 3.17 0.05 -14.26
N PHE A 18 4.16 0.20 -15.15
CA PHE A 18 4.36 -0.72 -16.27
C PHE A 18 4.69 -2.14 -15.78
N ASP A 19 5.55 -2.27 -14.76
CA ASP A 19 5.88 -3.55 -14.13
C ASP A 19 4.65 -4.16 -13.43
N ILE A 20 3.83 -3.37 -12.73
CA ILE A 20 2.58 -3.84 -12.10
C ILE A 20 1.62 -4.37 -13.16
N LEU A 21 1.48 -3.70 -14.30
CA LEU A 21 0.66 -4.17 -15.41
C LEU A 21 1.23 -5.43 -16.06
N ARG A 22 2.54 -5.66 -16.02
CA ARG A 22 3.13 -6.92 -16.48
C ARG A 22 2.87 -8.04 -15.48
N ASP A 23 3.28 -7.86 -14.22
CA ASP A 23 3.50 -8.94 -13.26
C ASP A 23 2.54 -8.94 -12.06
N ASN A 24 1.58 -8.01 -11.99
CA ASN A 24 0.78 -7.65 -10.80
C ASN A 24 1.62 -6.97 -9.70
N PHE A 25 1.01 -6.64 -8.56
CA PHE A 25 1.71 -5.97 -7.47
C PHE A 25 2.71 -6.91 -6.82
N LYS A 26 3.98 -6.54 -6.89
CA LYS A 26 5.04 -7.18 -6.10
C LYS A 26 5.01 -6.66 -4.67
N LEU A 27 5.03 -7.58 -3.71
CA LEU A 27 5.13 -7.20 -2.30
C LEU A 27 6.53 -6.67 -1.99
N LYS A 28 6.58 -5.66 -1.12
CA LYS A 28 7.83 -5.12 -0.59
C LYS A 28 7.69 -4.95 0.92
N TYR A 29 8.81 -5.05 1.62
CA TYR A 29 8.88 -4.64 3.01
C TYR A 29 8.81 -3.11 3.09
N CYS A 30 7.89 -2.60 3.90
CA CYS A 30 7.72 -1.18 4.17
C CYS A 30 7.97 -0.93 5.65
N LEU A 31 8.79 0.08 5.96
CA LEU A 31 9.16 0.39 7.33
C LEU A 31 8.03 1.16 7.99
N GLU A 32 7.43 0.57 9.01
CA GLU A 32 6.35 1.15 9.80
C GLU A 32 6.83 1.41 11.22
N LYS A 33 6.46 2.56 11.77
CA LYS A 33 6.66 2.85 13.19
C LYS A 33 5.64 2.06 13.99
N LEU A 34 6.10 1.34 15.00
CA LEU A 34 5.20 0.84 16.01
C LEU A 34 4.72 2.04 16.82
N PRO A 35 3.40 2.17 17.06
CA PRO A 35 2.90 3.21 17.94
C PRO A 35 3.37 2.84 19.35
N ASN A 36 4.46 3.43 19.86
CA ASN A 36 5.01 3.25 21.21
C ASN A 36 5.57 4.57 21.77
N ASP A 37 5.35 4.86 23.06
CA ASP A 37 5.62 6.18 23.67
C ASP A 37 7.11 6.47 23.98
N LYS A 38 7.98 5.45 23.94
CA LYS A 38 9.36 5.56 24.45
C LYS A 38 10.44 4.96 23.55
N ASP A 39 10.05 4.15 22.57
CA ASP A 39 10.96 3.48 21.66
C ASP A 39 10.48 3.75 20.24
N ASP A 40 11.37 4.32 19.42
CA ASP A 40 11.19 4.48 17.97
C ASP A 40 11.28 3.12 17.25
N GLY A 41 10.70 2.08 17.85
CA GLY A 41 10.71 0.72 17.32
C GLY A 41 10.02 0.73 15.97
N LYS A 42 10.79 0.53 14.91
CA LYS A 42 10.26 0.34 13.56
C LYS A 42 10.38 -1.11 13.16
N ILE A 43 9.36 -1.58 12.45
CA ILE A 43 9.34 -2.89 11.84
C ILE A 43 9.09 -2.75 10.34
N ALA A 44 9.77 -3.56 9.55
CA ALA A 44 9.50 -3.65 8.13
C ALA A 44 8.45 -4.74 7.89
N VAL A 45 7.33 -4.38 7.31
CA VAL A 45 6.17 -5.26 7.07
C VAL A 45 6.03 -5.53 5.56
N PRO A 46 5.89 -6.79 5.11
CA PRO A 46 5.63 -7.08 3.72
C PRO A 46 4.19 -6.66 3.38
N MET A 47 4.01 -5.70 2.48
CA MET A 47 2.69 -5.17 2.14
C MET A 47 2.59 -4.55 0.75
N VAL A 48 1.35 -4.25 0.36
CA VAL A 48 1.01 -3.31 -0.73
C VAL A 48 -0.03 -2.35 -0.19
N SER A 49 0.23 -1.05 -0.29
CA SER A 49 -0.65 0.01 0.22
C SER A 49 -1.43 0.69 -0.91
N PHE A 50 -2.64 1.10 -0.60
CA PHE A 50 -3.55 1.82 -1.48
C PHE A 50 -4.20 2.97 -0.70
N CYS A 51 -4.69 3.99 -1.39
CA CYS A 51 -5.44 5.10 -0.79
C CYS A 51 -6.91 5.07 -1.22
N ASP A 52 -7.81 5.30 -0.26
CA ASP A 52 -9.27 5.37 -0.47
C ASP A 52 -9.75 6.81 -0.64
N ILE A 53 -9.37 7.40 -1.77
CA ILE A 53 -9.52 8.83 -2.04
C ILE A 53 -10.27 9.02 -3.36
N LYS A 54 -11.12 10.04 -3.43
CA LYS A 54 -11.85 10.36 -4.66
C LYS A 54 -10.88 10.89 -5.70
N ILE A 55 -11.17 10.63 -6.97
CA ILE A 55 -10.33 11.13 -8.07
C ILE A 55 -10.21 12.67 -8.07
N SER A 56 -11.26 13.38 -7.66
CA SER A 56 -11.26 14.84 -7.51
C SER A 56 -10.42 15.35 -6.34
N GLU A 57 -10.10 14.49 -5.37
CA GLU A 57 -9.30 14.81 -4.18
C GLU A 57 -7.84 14.35 -4.36
N ILE A 58 -7.52 13.80 -5.54
CA ILE A 58 -6.26 13.08 -5.78
C ILE A 58 -5.11 14.02 -6.14
N THR A 59 -5.40 15.28 -6.47
CA THR A 59 -4.41 16.28 -6.87
C THR A 59 -3.33 16.48 -5.80
N GLU A 60 -3.73 16.58 -4.53
CA GLU A 60 -2.79 16.64 -3.41
C GLU A 60 -1.97 15.35 -3.24
N HIS A 61 -2.46 14.21 -3.72
CA HIS A 61 -1.79 12.92 -3.65
C HIS A 61 -0.84 12.70 -4.83
N ILE A 62 -1.17 13.20 -6.02
CA ILE A 62 -0.30 13.16 -7.19
C ILE A 62 1.04 13.83 -6.87
N GLU A 63 1.01 15.03 -6.27
CA GLU A 63 2.23 15.74 -5.85
C GLU A 63 3.06 14.96 -4.81
N LYS A 64 2.39 14.20 -3.93
CA LYS A 64 3.01 13.52 -2.79
C LYS A 64 3.53 12.10 -3.11
N TYR A 65 2.86 11.35 -3.97
CA TYR A 65 3.09 9.90 -4.16
C TYR A 65 3.44 9.50 -5.60
N GLY A 66 3.24 10.39 -6.57
CA GLY A 66 3.64 10.17 -7.96
C GLY A 66 2.51 10.44 -8.96
N GLU A 67 2.92 10.73 -10.19
CA GLU A 67 2.02 11.12 -11.30
C GLU A 67 1.51 9.93 -12.12
N TYR A 68 1.75 8.70 -11.65
CA TYR A 68 1.30 7.47 -12.29
C TYR A 68 0.55 6.63 -11.28
N GLY A 69 -0.52 5.96 -11.69
CA GLY A 69 -1.33 5.20 -10.76
C GLY A 69 -2.23 4.15 -11.39
N ILE A 70 -2.72 3.27 -10.53
CA ILE A 70 -3.71 2.25 -10.87
C ILE A 70 -4.81 2.28 -9.82
N GLY A 71 -6.05 2.41 -10.27
CA GLY A 71 -7.25 2.34 -9.44
C GLY A 71 -7.91 0.97 -9.58
N LEU A 72 -8.21 0.29 -8.47
CA LEU A 72 -8.89 -1.01 -8.46
C LEU A 72 -10.21 -0.92 -7.70
N SER A 73 -11.19 -1.73 -8.10
CA SER A 73 -12.50 -1.78 -7.43
C SER A 73 -12.38 -2.21 -5.96
N LYS A 74 -13.22 -1.66 -5.07
CA LYS A 74 -13.31 -2.13 -3.68
C LYS A 74 -13.79 -3.57 -3.55
N ASP A 75 -14.57 -4.09 -4.50
CA ASP A 75 -14.97 -5.49 -4.51
C ASP A 75 -13.75 -6.41 -4.62
N TRP A 76 -12.82 -6.09 -5.52
CA TRP A 76 -11.51 -6.76 -5.59
C TRP A 76 -10.72 -6.62 -4.29
N ALA A 77 -10.71 -5.43 -3.68
CA ALA A 77 -9.98 -5.19 -2.45
C ALA A 77 -10.51 -6.09 -1.31
N ASN A 78 -11.83 -6.20 -1.19
CA ASN A 78 -12.49 -7.08 -0.22
C ASN A 78 -12.22 -8.56 -0.53
N GLU A 79 -12.29 -8.98 -1.80
CA GLU A 79 -11.96 -10.34 -2.24
C GLU A 79 -10.52 -10.72 -1.86
N LYS A 80 -9.57 -9.78 -2.05
CA LYS A 80 -8.16 -9.95 -1.70
C LYS A 80 -7.84 -9.65 -0.23
N LYS A 81 -8.86 -9.38 0.59
CA LYS A 81 -8.74 -9.16 2.05
C LYS A 81 -7.86 -7.97 2.43
N LEU A 82 -7.85 -6.93 1.60
CA LEU A 82 -7.28 -5.64 2.00
C LEU A 82 -8.10 -5.10 3.17
N SER A 83 -7.43 -4.41 4.08
CA SER A 83 -8.08 -3.78 5.23
C SER A 83 -7.70 -2.29 5.33
N PRO A 84 -8.63 -1.42 5.72
CA PRO A 84 -8.29 -0.04 6.06
C PRO A 84 -7.33 -0.02 7.26
N VAL A 85 -6.41 0.93 7.25
CA VAL A 85 -5.45 1.13 8.33
C VAL A 85 -6.14 1.63 9.60
N PHE A 86 -5.77 1.05 10.73
CA PHE A 86 -6.19 1.48 12.05
C PHE A 86 -5.29 2.63 12.55
N TYR A 87 -5.80 3.85 12.42
CA TYR A 87 -5.11 5.05 12.85
C TYR A 87 -5.26 5.28 14.35
N GLN A 88 -4.14 5.47 15.04
CA GLN A 88 -4.11 5.66 16.49
C GLN A 88 -3.65 7.08 16.84
N ASN A 89 -4.48 7.81 17.59
CA ASN A 89 -4.01 9.03 18.25
C ASN A 89 -3.08 8.62 19.40
N LEU A 90 -1.78 8.90 19.25
CA LEU A 90 -0.79 8.45 20.23
C LEU A 90 -0.99 9.06 21.63
N ASN A 91 -1.64 10.21 21.72
CA ASN A 91 -1.88 10.94 22.97
C ASN A 91 -3.19 10.53 23.68
N SER A 92 -3.99 9.62 23.11
CA SER A 92 -5.22 9.18 23.76
C SER A 92 -4.95 8.11 24.82
N GLU A 93 -5.68 8.15 25.93
CA GLU A 93 -5.59 7.16 27.01
C GLU A 93 -5.78 5.73 26.51
N PHE A 94 -6.72 5.51 25.58
CA PHE A 94 -6.90 4.20 24.95
C PHE A 94 -5.61 3.70 24.30
N SER A 95 -4.99 4.51 23.43
CA SER A 95 -3.78 4.11 22.73
C SER A 95 -2.61 3.87 23.68
N THR A 96 -2.45 4.69 24.73
CA THR A 96 -1.42 4.47 25.76
C THR A 96 -1.62 3.13 26.47
N ASN A 97 -2.83 2.84 26.94
CA ASN A 97 -3.14 1.59 27.63
C ASN A 97 -3.05 0.38 26.68
N PHE A 98 -3.54 0.53 25.45
CA PHE A 98 -3.48 -0.50 24.42
C PHE A 98 -2.04 -0.92 24.17
N ARG A 99 -1.11 0.02 24.00
CA ARG A 99 0.33 -0.27 23.81
C ARG A 99 0.95 -1.03 24.95
N ALA A 100 0.73 -0.57 26.19
CA ALA A 100 1.28 -1.20 27.38
C ALA A 100 0.84 -2.67 27.46
N ASN A 101 -0.46 -2.91 27.29
CA ASN A 101 -1.03 -4.25 27.33
C ASN A 101 -0.55 -5.15 26.18
N ILE A 102 -0.38 -4.60 24.97
CA ILE A 102 0.08 -5.36 23.81
C ILE A 102 1.53 -5.82 24.00
N LYS A 103 2.39 -4.96 24.58
CA LYS A 103 3.76 -5.36 24.90
C LYS A 103 3.80 -6.52 25.89
N GLU A 104 3.07 -6.40 27.00
CA GLU A 104 2.98 -7.48 28.00
C GLU A 104 2.43 -8.78 27.40
N PHE A 105 1.40 -8.68 26.55
CA PHE A 105 0.81 -9.81 25.85
C PHE A 105 1.79 -10.50 24.88
N LEU A 106 2.58 -9.73 24.14
CA LEU A 106 3.58 -10.28 23.21
C LEU A 106 4.75 -10.92 23.97
N ASP A 107 5.11 -10.41 25.14
CA ASP A 107 6.18 -10.93 25.99
C ASP A 107 5.78 -12.18 26.80
N ASP A 108 4.48 -12.40 27.06
CA ASP A 108 3.99 -13.56 27.82
C ASP A 108 4.19 -14.87 27.05
N LYS A 109 5.07 -15.74 27.54
CA LYS A 109 5.41 -17.03 26.92
C LYS A 109 4.30 -18.08 27.00
N ASN A 110 3.27 -17.87 27.83
CA ASN A 110 2.16 -18.82 28.00
C ASN A 110 1.07 -18.64 26.93
N ILE A 111 1.11 -17.55 26.17
CA ILE A 111 0.11 -17.24 25.16
C ILE A 111 0.48 -17.94 23.84
N ASP A 112 -0.49 -18.67 23.29
CA ASP A 112 -0.35 -19.35 22.00
C ASP A 112 0.06 -18.36 20.90
N LEU A 113 1.03 -18.75 20.07
CA LEU A 113 1.54 -17.97 18.95
C LEU A 113 0.43 -17.52 17.98
N LYS A 114 -0.65 -18.30 17.84
CA LYS A 114 -1.83 -17.93 17.06
C LYS A 114 -2.49 -16.65 17.58
N HIS A 115 -2.63 -16.52 18.90
CA HIS A 115 -3.22 -15.33 19.51
C HIS A 115 -2.28 -14.12 19.41
N LYS A 116 -0.96 -14.35 19.53
CA LYS A 116 0.06 -13.33 19.24
C LYS A 116 0.00 -12.87 17.78
N GLY A 117 -0.21 -13.80 16.85
CA GLY A 117 -0.35 -13.51 15.42
C GLY A 117 -1.48 -12.51 15.13
N THR A 118 -2.63 -12.65 15.78
CA THR A 118 -3.75 -11.68 15.62
C THR A 118 -3.37 -10.27 16.07
N ILE A 119 -2.64 -10.15 17.17
CA ILE A 119 -2.14 -8.86 17.65
C ILE A 119 -1.08 -8.28 16.70
N ILE A 120 -0.17 -9.11 16.18
CA ILE A 120 0.83 -8.68 15.21
C ILE A 120 0.16 -8.21 13.92
N ASP A 121 -0.88 -8.89 13.44
CA ASP A 121 -1.67 -8.44 12.28
C ASP A 121 -2.31 -7.06 12.52
N LEU A 122 -2.83 -6.81 13.73
CA LEU A 122 -3.35 -5.49 14.09
C LEU A 122 -2.24 -4.42 14.05
N LEU A 123 -1.03 -4.74 14.54
CA LEU A 123 0.12 -3.81 14.46
C LEU A 123 0.55 -3.55 13.01
N ARG A 124 0.57 -4.57 12.15
CA ARG A 124 0.87 -4.47 10.70
C ARG A 124 -0.16 -3.60 9.95
N LEU A 125 -1.40 -3.59 10.45
CA LEU A 125 -2.52 -2.80 9.95
C LEU A 125 -2.69 -1.47 10.70
N SER A 126 -1.77 -1.09 11.58
CA SER A 126 -1.85 0.15 12.35
C SER A 126 -0.91 1.22 11.81
N LYS A 127 -1.26 2.48 12.09
CA LYS A 127 -0.42 3.65 11.84
C LYS A 127 -0.71 4.75 12.86
N GLU A 128 0.26 5.61 13.12
CA GLU A 128 0.00 6.82 13.90
C GLU A 128 -0.98 7.73 13.16
N TYR A 129 -1.90 8.38 13.87
CA TYR A 129 -2.87 9.30 13.27
C TYR A 129 -2.18 10.54 12.67
N GLU A 130 -1.26 11.12 13.43
CA GLU A 130 -0.45 12.27 13.07
C GLU A 130 0.94 12.08 13.69
N GLY A 131 1.98 12.43 12.95
CA GLY A 131 3.35 12.36 13.43
C GLY A 131 4.35 12.88 12.42
N LYS A 132 5.62 12.65 12.70
CA LYS A 132 6.74 13.13 11.89
C LYS A 132 6.91 12.31 10.62
N LEU A 133 6.77 12.95 9.47
CA LEU A 133 7.05 12.41 8.14
C LEU A 133 8.44 12.86 7.68
N ILE A 134 9.32 11.90 7.37
CA ILE A 134 10.67 12.15 6.85
C ILE A 134 10.71 11.74 5.38
N ARG A 135 10.97 12.70 4.50
CA ARG A 135 11.21 12.49 3.06
C ARG A 135 12.67 12.78 2.73
N LYS A 136 13.09 12.48 1.51
CA LYS A 136 14.48 12.73 1.06
C LYS A 136 14.85 14.22 1.09
N THR A 137 13.87 15.10 0.89
CA THR A 137 14.07 16.55 0.66
C THR A 137 13.43 17.42 1.74
N GLU A 138 12.53 16.86 2.56
CA GLU A 138 11.76 17.61 3.53
C GLU A 138 11.39 16.75 4.74
N GLU A 139 11.10 17.43 5.84
CA GLU A 139 10.65 16.84 7.09
C GLU A 139 9.44 17.62 7.57
N ILE A 140 8.34 16.91 7.85
CA ILE A 140 7.07 17.49 8.28
C ILE A 140 6.75 16.93 9.66
N GLU A 141 6.84 17.76 10.68
CA GLU A 141 6.68 17.35 12.08
C GLU A 141 5.26 16.88 12.44
N LYS A 142 4.24 17.50 11.84
CA LYS A 142 2.82 17.22 12.12
C LYS A 142 2.09 16.78 10.85
N TYR A 143 2.55 15.68 10.28
CA TYR A 143 1.90 15.09 9.11
C TYR A 143 0.76 14.18 9.54
N ARG A 144 -0.46 14.46 9.08
CA ARG A 144 -1.65 13.66 9.39
C ARG A 144 -1.76 12.48 8.42
N PHE A 145 -1.23 11.33 8.83
CA PHE A 145 -1.30 10.10 8.04
C PHE A 145 -2.74 9.60 7.82
N ALA A 146 -3.68 9.95 8.70
CA ALA A 146 -5.09 9.59 8.54
C ALA A 146 -5.73 10.17 7.26
N ASP A 147 -5.21 11.28 6.74
CA ASP A 147 -5.71 11.87 5.49
C ASP A 147 -5.36 11.01 4.26
N GLU A 148 -4.37 10.10 4.37
CA GLU A 148 -4.04 9.14 3.31
C GLU A 148 -5.14 8.08 3.10
N ARG A 149 -6.03 7.89 4.08
CA ARG A 149 -7.09 6.87 4.07
C ARG A 149 -6.57 5.53 3.55
N GLU A 150 -5.45 5.10 4.13
CA GLU A 150 -4.65 3.98 3.64
C GLU A 150 -5.41 2.66 3.82
N TRP A 151 -5.34 1.81 2.82
CA TRP A 151 -5.72 0.41 2.85
C TRP A 151 -4.49 -0.44 2.58
N ARG A 152 -4.30 -1.51 3.34
CA ARG A 152 -3.15 -2.41 3.19
C ARG A 152 -3.60 -3.80 2.81
N PHE A 153 -2.88 -4.39 1.86
CA PHE A 153 -2.76 -5.82 1.76
C PHE A 153 -1.54 -6.26 2.56
N VAL A 154 -1.75 -7.16 3.51
CA VAL A 154 -0.68 -7.82 4.27
C VAL A 154 -0.84 -9.34 4.11
N PRO A 155 0.22 -10.10 3.77
CA PRO A 155 0.16 -11.55 3.74
C PRO A 155 -0.34 -12.11 5.07
N LYS A 156 -1.18 -13.14 5.01
CA LYS A 156 -1.59 -13.88 6.20
C LYS A 156 -0.36 -14.42 6.93
N MET A 157 -0.27 -14.15 8.23
CA MET A 157 0.79 -14.74 9.06
C MET A 157 0.68 -16.25 9.07
N THR A 158 1.81 -16.92 8.88
CA THR A 158 1.89 -18.38 8.96
C THR A 158 3.17 -18.79 9.68
N LEU A 159 3.04 -19.66 10.69
CA LEU A 159 4.12 -20.03 11.61
C LEU A 159 5.34 -20.71 10.94
N ASN A 160 5.19 -21.15 9.68
CA ASN A 160 6.19 -21.92 8.93
C ASN A 160 6.56 -21.29 7.57
N ARG A 161 6.40 -19.97 7.40
CA ARG A 161 6.78 -19.30 6.14
C ARG A 161 8.28 -19.04 6.11
N GLU A 162 8.93 -19.34 4.99
CA GLU A 162 10.33 -18.93 4.75
C GLU A 162 10.50 -17.41 4.69
N ILE A 163 9.41 -16.70 4.45
CA ILE A 163 9.36 -15.24 4.36
C ILE A 163 8.87 -14.70 5.70
N PRO A 164 9.70 -13.90 6.41
CA PRO A 164 9.31 -13.26 7.65
C PRO A 164 8.05 -12.40 7.52
N ASP A 165 7.14 -12.50 8.49
CA ASP A 165 5.93 -11.66 8.54
C ASP A 165 6.24 -10.20 8.92
N PHE A 166 7.40 -9.98 9.54
CA PHE A 166 8.01 -8.67 9.79
C PHE A 166 9.52 -8.83 9.99
N ILE A 167 10.27 -7.73 9.83
CA ILE A 167 11.72 -7.65 10.03
C ILE A 167 12.02 -6.45 10.92
N ASN A 168 12.98 -6.56 11.84
CA ASN A 168 13.40 -5.42 12.67
C ASN A 168 14.10 -4.35 11.82
N GLU A 169 14.01 -3.07 12.21
CA GLU A 169 14.67 -1.97 11.48
C GLU A 169 16.16 -2.23 11.26
N GLU A 170 16.86 -2.78 12.25
CA GLU A 170 18.29 -3.09 12.17
C GLU A 170 18.63 -4.01 11.00
N ASP A 171 17.72 -4.90 10.61
CA ASP A 171 17.87 -5.83 9.49
C ASP A 171 17.32 -5.28 8.17
N TYR A 172 16.83 -4.03 8.15
CA TYR A 172 16.22 -3.36 6.99
C TYR A 172 16.69 -1.90 6.79
N ASN A 173 17.69 -1.43 7.56
CA ASN A 173 18.08 -0.02 7.59
C ASN A 173 19.05 0.44 6.47
N THR A 174 19.71 -0.47 5.75
CA THR A 174 20.61 -0.14 4.63
C THR A 174 20.07 -0.59 3.27
N SER A 175 20.55 -0.01 2.17
CA SER A 175 20.12 -0.39 0.81
C SER A 175 20.32 -1.89 0.53
N ASP A 176 21.47 -2.45 0.91
CA ASP A 176 21.79 -3.87 0.70
C ASP A 176 20.89 -4.79 1.52
N LYS A 177 20.63 -4.43 2.77
CA LYS A 177 19.70 -5.16 3.65
C LYS A 177 18.28 -5.12 3.10
N LYS A 178 17.84 -3.94 2.62
CA LYS A 178 16.53 -3.79 1.95
C LYS A 178 16.43 -4.65 0.72
N GLN A 179 17.44 -4.66 -0.14
CA GLN A 179 17.45 -5.50 -1.34
C GLN A 179 17.36 -6.98 -0.97
N LYS A 180 18.25 -7.46 -0.09
CA LYS A 180 18.28 -8.85 0.38
C LYS A 180 16.96 -9.30 1.00
N ALA A 181 16.32 -8.44 1.78
CA ALA A 181 15.00 -8.72 2.37
C ALA A 181 13.92 -8.80 1.28
N ASN A 182 13.85 -7.82 0.37
CA ASN A 182 12.86 -7.79 -0.72
C ASN A 182 13.07 -8.90 -1.77
N ASP A 183 14.29 -9.43 -1.92
CA ASP A 183 14.57 -10.57 -2.79
C ASP A 183 13.89 -11.85 -2.30
N LYS A 184 13.65 -11.99 -0.99
CA LYS A 184 12.83 -13.08 -0.44
C LYS A 184 11.36 -12.99 -0.86
N LEU A 185 10.88 -11.79 -1.19
CA LEU A 185 9.52 -11.52 -1.68
C LEU A 185 9.43 -11.54 -3.21
N LYS A 186 10.49 -11.94 -3.93
CA LYS A 186 10.60 -11.71 -5.38
C LYS A 186 9.47 -12.35 -6.19
N ASP A 187 8.89 -13.44 -5.70
CA ASP A 187 7.83 -14.21 -6.35
C ASP A 187 6.45 -13.97 -5.73
N GLU A 188 6.37 -13.22 -4.62
CA GLU A 188 5.11 -12.90 -3.96
C GLU A 188 4.37 -11.81 -4.73
N ARG A 189 3.10 -12.09 -5.07
CA ARG A 189 2.25 -11.16 -5.81
C ARG A 189 0.88 -11.00 -5.17
N LEU A 190 0.38 -9.78 -5.21
CA LEU A 190 -1.03 -9.46 -5.04
C LEU A 190 -1.66 -9.35 -6.44
N TYR A 191 -2.41 -10.40 -6.82
CA TYR A 191 -2.95 -10.56 -8.16
C TYR A 191 -4.23 -9.75 -8.39
N PHE A 192 -4.38 -9.23 -9.61
CA PHE A 192 -5.62 -8.66 -10.14
C PHE A 192 -5.78 -9.09 -11.60
N ASN A 193 -6.98 -8.88 -12.15
CA ASN A 193 -7.25 -9.06 -13.58
C ASN A 193 -7.71 -7.75 -14.22
N ALA A 194 -7.89 -7.73 -15.54
CA ALA A 194 -8.36 -6.58 -16.30
C ALA A 194 -9.66 -6.01 -15.72
N ASN A 195 -10.54 -6.90 -15.25
CA ASN A 195 -11.86 -6.53 -14.80
C ASN A 195 -11.85 -5.69 -13.53
N ASN A 196 -10.86 -5.92 -12.66
CA ASN A 196 -10.70 -5.22 -11.40
C ASN A 196 -10.19 -3.78 -11.56
N ILE A 197 -9.49 -3.45 -12.66
CA ILE A 197 -8.84 -2.14 -12.88
C ILE A 197 -9.90 -1.11 -13.24
N MET A 198 -10.18 -0.14 -12.39
CA MET A 198 -11.14 0.93 -12.66
C MET A 198 -10.50 2.13 -13.37
N TYR A 199 -9.23 2.41 -13.08
CA TYR A 199 -8.48 3.55 -13.63
C TYR A 199 -7.02 3.19 -13.87
N LEU A 200 -6.45 3.76 -14.92
CA LEU A 200 -5.01 3.82 -15.15
C LEU A 200 -4.64 5.29 -15.33
N ILE A 201 -3.68 5.75 -14.54
CA ILE A 201 -3.30 7.16 -14.48
C ILE A 201 -1.89 7.31 -15.03
N VAL A 202 -1.72 8.18 -16.03
CA VAL A 202 -0.43 8.62 -16.57
C VAL A 202 -0.21 10.10 -16.25
N LYS A 203 1.02 10.59 -16.41
CA LYS A 203 1.29 12.00 -16.10
C LYS A 203 0.65 12.90 -17.15
N GLU A 204 0.97 12.68 -18.41
CA GLU A 204 0.57 13.53 -19.53
C GLU A 204 -0.30 12.77 -20.55
N GLU A 205 -1.17 13.47 -21.27
CA GLU A 205 -1.97 12.86 -22.34
C GLU A 205 -1.10 12.24 -23.45
N SER A 206 0.07 12.82 -23.68
CA SER A 206 1.05 12.35 -24.67
C SER A 206 1.51 10.89 -24.41
N GLU A 207 1.46 10.44 -23.15
CA GLU A 207 1.91 9.11 -22.72
C GLU A 207 0.85 8.00 -22.87
N ILE A 208 -0.41 8.35 -23.19
CA ILE A 208 -1.52 7.39 -23.25
C ILE A 208 -1.23 6.29 -24.28
N ASN A 209 -0.74 6.65 -25.46
CA ASN A 209 -0.44 5.69 -26.52
C ASN A 209 0.68 4.72 -26.13
N GLU A 210 1.67 5.19 -25.37
CA GLU A 210 2.74 4.34 -24.85
C GLU A 210 2.19 3.29 -23.88
N LEU A 211 1.32 3.70 -22.95
CA LEU A 211 0.68 2.79 -22.01
C LEU A 211 -0.20 1.76 -22.72
N ILE A 212 -0.98 2.17 -23.74
CA ILE A 212 -1.80 1.25 -24.54
C ILE A 212 -0.94 0.18 -25.22
N ASN A 213 0.17 0.59 -25.85
CA ASN A 213 1.09 -0.32 -26.51
C ASN A 213 1.71 -1.31 -25.52
N HIS A 214 2.08 -0.83 -24.33
CA HIS A 214 2.57 -1.67 -23.25
C HIS A 214 1.54 -2.71 -22.81
N ILE A 215 0.28 -2.30 -22.55
CA ILE A 215 -0.80 -3.22 -22.18
C ILE A 215 -1.00 -4.30 -23.24
N ARG A 216 -1.07 -3.91 -24.53
CA ARG A 216 -1.20 -4.86 -25.65
C ARG A 216 -0.04 -5.86 -25.67
N GLN A 217 1.19 -5.42 -25.39
CA GLN A 217 2.37 -6.27 -25.37
C GLN A 217 2.39 -7.24 -24.18
N VAL A 218 2.18 -6.73 -22.96
CA VAL A 218 2.37 -7.53 -21.72
C VAL A 218 1.12 -8.31 -21.30
N LYS A 219 -0.07 -7.81 -21.64
CA LYS A 219 -1.34 -8.43 -21.28
C LYS A 219 -2.10 -9.00 -22.46
N GLY A 220 -1.85 -8.60 -23.70
CA GLY A 220 -2.56 -9.14 -24.87
C GLY A 220 -2.44 -10.66 -25.10
N LYS A 221 -1.50 -11.33 -24.41
CA LYS A 221 -1.41 -12.80 -24.37
C LYS A 221 -2.26 -13.46 -23.27
N ASN A 222 -2.54 -12.72 -22.20
CA ASN A 222 -3.21 -13.21 -20.99
C ASN A 222 -4.66 -12.71 -20.88
N TYR A 223 -4.98 -11.60 -21.55
CA TYR A 223 -6.29 -10.98 -21.62
C TYR A 223 -6.83 -11.10 -23.04
N THR A 224 -8.15 -11.16 -23.14
CA THR A 224 -8.85 -11.07 -24.42
C THR A 224 -8.65 -9.67 -25.04
N MET A 225 -8.80 -9.56 -26.36
CA MET A 225 -8.74 -8.25 -27.03
C MET A 225 -9.82 -7.30 -26.49
N ASP A 226 -11.01 -7.80 -26.21
CA ASP A 226 -12.10 -7.03 -25.60
C ASP A 226 -11.72 -6.47 -24.21
N GLU A 227 -11.03 -7.26 -23.39
CA GLU A 227 -10.53 -6.80 -22.09
C GLU A 227 -9.46 -5.72 -22.26
N VAL A 228 -8.54 -5.89 -23.22
CA VAL A 228 -7.52 -4.89 -23.53
C VAL A 228 -8.16 -3.60 -24.00
N ASP A 229 -9.10 -3.66 -24.94
CA ASP A 229 -9.81 -2.49 -25.46
C ASP A 229 -10.56 -1.77 -24.34
N ARG A 230 -11.21 -2.51 -23.43
CA ARG A 230 -11.86 -1.91 -22.26
C ARG A 230 -10.88 -1.25 -21.29
N LEU A 231 -9.67 -1.78 -21.14
CA LEU A 231 -8.64 -1.11 -20.33
C LEU A 231 -8.21 0.22 -20.95
N THR A 232 -8.16 0.32 -22.27
CA THR A 232 -7.78 1.58 -22.94
C THR A 232 -8.76 2.72 -22.62
N THR A 233 -10.05 2.41 -22.43
CA THR A 233 -11.07 3.40 -22.05
C THR A 233 -10.99 3.83 -20.59
N ARG A 234 -10.11 3.22 -19.78
CA ARG A 234 -9.92 3.50 -18.35
C ARG A 234 -8.65 4.33 -18.09
N ILE A 235 -7.95 4.75 -19.14
CA ILE A 235 -6.75 5.57 -19.04
C ILE A 235 -7.15 7.05 -18.92
N ILE A 236 -6.55 7.76 -17.97
CA ILE A 236 -6.70 9.20 -17.76
C ILE A 236 -5.34 9.82 -17.41
N SER A 237 -5.09 11.07 -17.81
CA SER A 237 -3.86 11.78 -17.44
C SER A 237 -4.07 12.61 -16.16
N CYS A 238 -2.99 12.83 -15.42
CA CYS A 238 -2.97 13.79 -14.31
C CYS A 238 -3.31 15.20 -14.81
N GLU A 239 -2.79 15.61 -15.98
CA GLU A 239 -3.14 16.88 -16.64
C GLU A 239 -4.66 17.08 -16.72
N ARG A 240 -5.37 16.05 -17.18
CA ARG A 240 -6.83 16.11 -17.32
C ARG A 240 -7.54 16.10 -15.97
N ILE A 241 -7.05 15.31 -15.01
CA ILE A 241 -7.60 15.31 -13.64
C ILE A 241 -7.50 16.72 -13.04
N ILE A 242 -6.35 17.37 -13.16
CA ILE A 242 -6.08 18.69 -12.58
C ILE A 242 -6.95 19.78 -13.22
N ASN A 243 -7.20 19.69 -14.52
CA ASN A 243 -7.92 20.72 -15.25
C ASN A 243 -9.45 20.56 -15.20
N ASP A 244 -9.97 19.33 -15.12
CA ASP A 244 -11.39 19.03 -15.35
C ASP A 244 -12.18 18.58 -14.11
N PHE A 245 -11.52 18.25 -12.99
CA PHE A 245 -12.17 17.74 -11.76
C PHE A 245 -11.96 18.65 -10.55
#